data_AF-A0A0X8X482-F1
#
_entry.id   AF-A0A0X8X482-F1
#
_cell.length_a   1.000
_cell.length_b   1.000
_cell.length_c   1.000
_cell.angle_alpha   90.00
_cell.angle_beta   90.00
_cell.angle_gamma   90.00
#
_symmetry.space_group_name_H-M   'P 1'
#
loop_
_entity.id
_entity.type
_entity.pdbx_description
1 polymer ?
#
loop_
_entity_poly.entity_id
_entity_poly.type
_entity_poly.pdbx_seq_one_letter_code
_entity_poly.pdbx_strand_id
1 'polypeptide(L)'
;MTFNDDRSFHSNFFLVNNNEIPDNAFYGRTSFRQVPKLTRTASGQVSVSFEKDSDRPKTFIDYDNRFENDIEKISSSILTDLFGQNSTQQILESYINPINRAFENIFGAEDGLRIRLLSIKPPLDGKIAEILFQKGNSNIQYDYLSSGEKEIFNILLDLLVRKEYFQDAVYFLDEIDLHLNTALQKNLLKEITENWVPNICQLWTASHSLGFIEYANATENAAIIDFDNLNFDVPQVILPSTKNNADIFEIAVSKEFLANIFEGKTLVFSENTDTSLYNNLKIKDTIFLVGRNKADVFFKTKNNANYNGLIDRDYLTDEERNSVLTAYKKLYILDYYSIENYLYHPDNLEEFYHSKGNEFDKTGYMASIKNERKLVRDKILLGILRARESYSFFREEKPKVIRTDEEMILQMLDADDFETFYKVFPAKDYGTGIKERQNLNPADLAKTKWFKAKIEEVLKK
;
A
#
# COMPACT_ATOMS: atom_id res chain seq x y z
N MET A 1 -14.29 20.58 29.74
CA MET A 1 -13.56 20.73 28.47
C MET A 1 -13.60 22.21 28.13
N THR A 2 -12.47 22.91 28.21
CA THR A 2 -12.39 24.33 27.90
C THR A 2 -11.21 24.46 26.95
N PHE A 3 -11.51 24.72 25.68
CA PHE A 3 -10.51 24.96 24.65
C PHE A 3 -10.15 26.44 24.71
N ASN A 4 -8.88 26.74 24.97
CA ASN A 4 -8.32 28.08 24.78
C ASN A 4 -7.31 28.01 23.63
N ASP A 5 -7.55 28.87 22.66
CA ASP A 5 -6.99 28.88 21.30
C ASP A 5 -5.60 29.55 21.23
N ASP A 6 -4.82 29.13 20.25
CA ASP A 6 -4.07 30.03 19.35
C ASP A 6 -3.35 29.18 18.28
N ARG A 7 -4.11 28.72 17.28
CA ARG A 7 -3.67 28.53 15.88
C ARG A 7 -4.81 27.99 15.01
N SER A 8 -5.58 28.93 14.43
CA SER A 8 -6.43 28.80 13.23
C SER A 8 -6.94 27.39 12.85
N PHE A 9 -7.68 26.74 13.75
CA PHE A 9 -8.83 25.94 13.35
C PHE A 9 -10.01 26.91 13.25
N HIS A 10 -10.88 26.76 12.24
CA HIS A 10 -12.03 27.63 12.03
C HIS A 10 -12.78 27.93 13.35
N SER A 11 -12.57 29.14 13.87
CA SER A 11 -12.87 29.56 15.25
C SER A 11 -14.34 29.98 15.43
N ASN A 12 -15.29 29.22 14.88
CA ASN A 12 -16.72 29.54 14.96
C ASN A 12 -17.59 28.49 15.68
N PHE A 13 -17.02 27.44 16.29
CA PHE A 13 -17.84 26.34 16.80
C PHE A 13 -18.08 26.22 18.31
N PHE A 14 -17.48 27.05 19.18
CA PHE A 14 -17.71 26.90 20.63
C PHE A 14 -17.87 28.22 21.38
N LEU A 15 -18.91 28.97 21.03
CA LEU A 15 -19.64 29.79 22.01
C LEU A 15 -20.99 29.11 22.23
N VAL A 16 -21.05 28.19 23.19
CA VAL A 16 -22.30 27.53 23.60
C VAL A 16 -23.15 28.53 24.38
N ASN A 17 -23.88 29.37 23.65
CA ASN A 17 -25.07 30.03 24.14
C ASN A 17 -26.18 28.98 24.22
N ASN A 18 -26.48 28.42 25.41
CA ASN A 18 -27.74 27.75 25.80
C ASN A 18 -28.58 26.96 24.76
N ASN A 19 -27.96 26.41 23.71
CA ASN A 19 -28.61 25.54 22.74
C ASN A 19 -28.29 24.11 23.14
N GLU A 20 -29.33 23.34 23.46
CA GLU A 20 -29.23 21.91 23.71
C GLU A 20 -28.51 21.23 22.54
N ILE A 21 -27.58 20.32 22.85
CA ILE A 21 -26.92 19.49 21.85
C ILE A 21 -28.01 18.66 21.15
N PRO A 22 -28.13 18.70 19.81
CA PRO A 22 -29.14 17.92 19.09
C PRO A 22 -29.03 16.43 19.41
N ASP A 23 -30.17 15.74 19.49
CA ASP A 23 -30.22 14.28 19.78
C ASP A 23 -29.41 13.44 18.77
N ASN A 24 -29.24 13.94 17.55
CA ASN A 24 -28.48 13.30 16.47
C ASN A 24 -27.06 13.87 16.27
N ALA A 25 -26.54 14.67 17.21
CA ALA A 25 -25.19 15.22 17.13
C ALA A 25 -24.09 14.13 17.27
N PHE A 26 -24.44 12.97 17.82
CA PHE A 26 -23.54 11.84 17.99
C PHE A 26 -24.18 10.56 17.47
N TYR A 27 -23.40 9.80 16.71
CA TYR A 27 -23.76 8.47 16.24
C TYR A 27 -22.63 7.50 16.56
N GLY A 28 -22.91 6.40 17.25
CA GLY A 28 -21.85 5.53 17.75
C GLY A 28 -22.12 4.03 17.61
N ARG A 29 -21.05 3.26 17.38
CA ARG A 29 -21.04 1.78 17.32
C ARG A 29 -19.95 1.24 18.24
N THR A 30 -20.25 0.13 18.92
CA THR A 30 -19.29 -0.56 19.80
C THR A 30 -18.42 -1.51 19.00
N SER A 31 -17.35 -2.02 19.61
CA SER A 31 -16.52 -3.09 19.06
C SER A 31 -17.25 -4.45 19.05
N PHE A 32 -18.26 -4.64 19.90
CA PHE A 32 -19.03 -5.89 20.03
C PHE A 32 -20.20 -6.00 19.05
N ARG A 33 -19.95 -5.70 17.77
CA ARG A 33 -20.99 -5.63 16.71
C ARG A 33 -21.05 -6.84 15.79
N GLN A 34 -20.10 -7.75 15.86
CA GLN A 34 -20.07 -8.91 14.96
C GLN A 34 -21.26 -9.83 15.25
N VAL A 35 -22.11 -10.02 14.24
CA VAL A 35 -23.19 -11.01 14.31
C VAL A 35 -22.73 -12.29 13.60
N PRO A 36 -22.41 -13.38 14.33
CA PRO A 36 -21.90 -14.60 13.72
C PRO A 36 -22.97 -15.33 12.88
N LYS A 37 -24.25 -15.17 13.24
CA LYS A 37 -25.39 -15.82 12.59
C LYS A 37 -26.66 -14.98 12.76
N LEU A 38 -27.45 -14.89 11.69
CA LEU A 38 -28.79 -14.29 11.71
C LEU A 38 -29.81 -15.20 12.42
N THR A 39 -30.73 -14.62 13.17
CA THR A 39 -31.63 -15.36 14.06
C THR A 39 -33.11 -15.07 13.86
N ARG A 40 -33.47 -13.87 13.38
CA ARG A 40 -34.87 -13.48 13.19
C ARG A 40 -35.50 -14.22 12.04
N THR A 41 -36.73 -14.69 12.24
CA THR A 41 -37.50 -15.45 11.24
C THR A 41 -38.76 -14.73 10.75
N ALA A 42 -38.99 -13.51 11.24
CA ALA A 42 -40.05 -12.62 10.78
C ALA A 42 -39.60 -11.16 10.91
N SER A 43 -40.07 -10.32 9.99
CA SER A 43 -39.82 -8.86 9.97
C SER A 43 -40.81 -8.11 10.85
N GLY A 44 -40.45 -6.90 11.30
CA GLY A 44 -41.35 -6.00 12.04
C GLY A 44 -41.59 -6.39 13.50
N GLN A 45 -40.73 -7.24 14.07
CA GLN A 45 -40.82 -7.65 15.48
C GLN A 45 -40.41 -6.53 16.44
N VAL A 46 -39.59 -5.58 15.99
CA VAL A 46 -39.04 -4.48 16.80
C VAL A 46 -39.35 -3.16 16.12
N SER A 47 -39.97 -2.23 16.86
CA SER A 47 -40.14 -0.85 16.39
C SER A 47 -38.87 -0.07 16.72
N VAL A 48 -38.16 0.36 15.68
CA VAL A 48 -36.89 1.12 15.78
C VAL A 48 -37.09 2.50 15.17
N SER A 49 -36.70 3.54 15.90
CA SER A 49 -36.53 4.89 15.34
C SER A 49 -35.07 5.09 14.97
N PHE A 50 -34.80 5.10 13.68
CA PHE A 50 -33.46 5.27 13.13
C PHE A 50 -32.95 6.71 13.34
N GLU A 51 -33.86 7.69 13.26
CA GLU A 51 -33.61 9.11 13.51
C GLU A 51 -33.09 9.36 14.94
N LYS A 52 -33.51 8.52 15.89
CA LYS A 52 -33.16 8.61 17.31
C LYS A 52 -32.15 7.55 17.75
N ASP A 53 -31.65 6.73 16.83
CA ASP A 53 -30.77 5.59 17.12
C ASP A 53 -31.28 4.73 18.29
N SER A 54 -32.60 4.45 18.32
CA SER A 54 -33.27 3.93 19.52
C SER A 54 -32.86 2.50 19.88
N ASP A 55 -32.23 1.78 18.95
CA ASP A 55 -31.76 0.42 19.07
C ASP A 55 -30.26 0.32 19.41
N ARG A 56 -29.61 1.45 19.68
CA ARG A 56 -28.21 1.47 20.13
C ARG A 56 -28.01 0.69 21.44
N PRO A 57 -26.83 0.08 21.64
CA PRO A 57 -26.49 -0.52 22.91
C PRO A 57 -26.50 0.54 24.02
N LYS A 58 -26.87 0.12 25.24
CA LYS A 58 -26.97 1.05 26.39
C LYS A 58 -25.60 1.54 26.83
N THR A 59 -24.60 0.67 26.73
CA THR A 59 -23.21 0.95 27.04
C THR A 59 -22.29 0.37 25.96
N PHE A 60 -21.06 0.88 25.85
CA PHE A 60 -20.12 0.40 24.83
C PHE A 60 -19.58 -1.02 25.06
N ILE A 61 -19.85 -1.61 26.23
CA ILE A 61 -19.51 -3.00 26.55
C ILE A 61 -20.64 -3.98 26.19
N ASP A 62 -21.82 -3.49 25.83
CA ASP A 62 -22.94 -4.32 25.41
C ASP A 62 -22.80 -4.72 23.94
N TYR A 63 -23.35 -5.89 23.59
CA TYR A 63 -23.45 -6.34 22.21
C TYR A 63 -24.29 -5.37 21.38
N ASP A 64 -23.74 -4.98 20.23
CA ASP A 64 -24.43 -4.17 19.24
C ASP A 64 -25.20 -5.06 18.28
N ASN A 65 -26.48 -5.27 18.60
CA ASN A 65 -27.39 -6.18 17.90
C ASN A 65 -28.19 -5.49 16.77
N ARG A 66 -27.74 -4.34 16.29
CA ARG A 66 -28.47 -3.52 15.31
C ARG A 66 -28.51 -4.11 13.90
N PHE A 67 -27.57 -4.99 13.56
CA PHE A 67 -27.43 -5.53 12.20
C PHE A 67 -28.70 -6.13 11.61
N GLU A 68 -29.49 -6.89 12.39
CA GLU A 68 -30.76 -7.43 11.89
C GLU A 68 -31.82 -6.34 11.67
N ASN A 69 -31.81 -5.26 12.46
CA ASN A 69 -32.66 -4.08 12.21
C ASN A 69 -32.24 -3.37 10.92
N ASP A 70 -30.93 -3.27 10.64
CA ASP A 70 -30.41 -2.64 9.43
C ASP A 70 -30.82 -3.43 8.17
N ILE A 71 -30.81 -4.77 8.24
CA ILE A 71 -31.31 -5.66 7.17
C ILE A 71 -32.81 -5.44 6.92
N GLU A 72 -33.62 -5.35 7.98
CA GLU A 72 -35.05 -5.07 7.84
C GLU A 72 -35.29 -3.67 7.24
N LYS A 73 -34.52 -2.67 7.66
CA LYS A 73 -34.63 -1.30 7.15
C LYS A 73 -34.27 -1.19 5.68
N ILE A 74 -33.13 -1.74 5.24
CA ILE A 74 -32.76 -1.70 3.83
C ILE A 74 -33.78 -2.45 2.97
N SER A 75 -34.31 -3.57 3.46
CA SER A 75 -35.33 -4.34 2.76
C SER A 75 -36.63 -3.53 2.61
N SER A 76 -37.03 -2.81 3.67
CA SER A 76 -38.17 -1.89 3.62
C SER A 76 -37.94 -0.76 2.62
N SER A 77 -36.76 -0.13 2.63
CA SER A 77 -36.44 0.97 1.69
C SER A 77 -36.45 0.49 0.23
N ILE A 78 -35.88 -0.69 -0.05
CA ILE A 78 -35.91 -1.31 -1.38
C ILE A 78 -37.36 -1.55 -1.84
N LEU A 79 -38.21 -2.11 -0.96
CA LEU A 79 -39.62 -2.33 -1.29
C LEU A 79 -40.35 -1.01 -1.55
N THR A 80 -40.14 0.00 -0.69
CA THR A 80 -40.73 1.33 -0.88
C THR A 80 -40.35 1.92 -2.24
N ASP A 81 -39.07 1.85 -2.62
CA ASP A 81 -38.60 2.39 -3.90
C ASP A 81 -39.11 1.60 -5.10
N LEU A 82 -39.21 0.28 -4.97
CA LEU A 82 -39.76 -0.60 -6.01
C LEU A 82 -41.23 -0.26 -6.30
N PHE A 83 -42.04 -0.05 -5.26
CA PHE A 83 -43.43 0.39 -5.41
C PHE A 83 -43.56 1.88 -5.79
N GLY A 84 -42.52 2.67 -5.54
CA GLY A 84 -42.39 4.08 -5.94
C GLY A 84 -42.05 4.31 -7.42
N GLN A 85 -42.16 3.29 -8.27
CA GLN A 85 -41.85 3.32 -9.71
C GLN A 85 -40.36 3.54 -10.07
N ASN A 86 -39.43 3.29 -9.14
CA ASN A 86 -38.02 3.24 -9.49
C ASN A 86 -37.71 1.99 -10.32
N SER A 87 -36.85 2.15 -11.33
CA SER A 87 -36.35 1.02 -12.11
C SER A 87 -35.44 0.13 -11.27
N THR A 88 -35.34 -1.15 -11.65
CA THR A 88 -34.39 -2.09 -11.01
C THR A 88 -32.96 -1.55 -11.02
N GLN A 89 -32.56 -0.85 -12.08
CA GLN A 89 -31.23 -0.24 -12.16
C GLN A 89 -31.03 0.84 -11.09
N GLN A 90 -32.02 1.71 -10.86
CA GLN A 90 -31.94 2.73 -9.80
C GLN A 90 -31.84 2.10 -8.42
N ILE A 91 -32.60 1.03 -8.15
CA ILE A 91 -32.53 0.30 -6.88
C ILE A 91 -31.13 -0.30 -6.67
N LEU A 92 -30.55 -0.90 -7.71
CA LEU A 92 -29.19 -1.43 -7.63
C LEU A 92 -28.16 -0.33 -7.36
N GLU A 93 -28.29 0.82 -8.02
CA GLU A 93 -27.41 1.98 -7.81
C GLU A 93 -27.51 2.57 -6.40
N SER A 94 -28.69 2.54 -5.78
CA SER A 94 -28.90 3.07 -4.44
C SER A 94 -28.45 2.12 -3.32
N TYR A 95 -28.67 0.82 -3.47
CA TYR A 95 -28.55 -0.12 -2.33
C TYR A 95 -27.45 -1.19 -2.46
N ILE A 96 -27.10 -1.59 -3.69
CA ILE A 96 -26.17 -2.72 -3.91
C ILE A 96 -24.81 -2.22 -4.42
N ASN A 97 -24.82 -1.34 -5.42
CA ASN A 97 -23.61 -0.80 -6.03
C ASN A 97 -22.73 0.00 -5.07
N PRO A 98 -23.25 0.78 -4.09
CA PRO A 98 -22.39 1.47 -3.13
C PRO A 98 -21.54 0.50 -2.31
N ILE A 99 -22.15 -0.59 -1.82
CA ILE A 99 -21.45 -1.64 -1.08
C ILE A 99 -20.43 -2.35 -1.99
N ASN A 100 -20.80 -2.66 -3.23
CA ASN A 100 -19.88 -3.30 -4.18
C ASN A 100 -18.67 -2.42 -4.55
N ARG A 101 -18.87 -1.11 -4.73
CA ARG A 101 -17.76 -0.16 -4.94
C ARG A 101 -16.84 -0.12 -3.72
N ALA A 102 -17.42 -0.07 -2.51
CA ALA A 102 -16.63 -0.12 -1.28
C ALA A 102 -15.85 -1.43 -1.15
N PHE A 103 -16.45 -2.58 -1.48
CA PHE A 103 -15.75 -3.86 -1.51
C PHE A 103 -14.57 -3.84 -2.50
N GLU A 104 -14.73 -3.28 -3.69
CA GLU A 104 -13.64 -3.15 -4.66
C GLU A 104 -12.52 -2.24 -4.16
N ASN A 105 -12.86 -1.13 -3.51
CA ASN A 105 -11.88 -0.21 -2.93
C ASN A 105 -11.13 -0.81 -1.73
N ILE A 106 -11.80 -1.66 -0.94
CA ILE A 106 -11.24 -2.24 0.28
C ILE A 106 -10.44 -3.52 -0.03
N PHE A 107 -11.06 -4.48 -0.71
CA PHE A 107 -10.49 -5.81 -0.98
C PHE A 107 -9.69 -5.88 -2.28
N GLY A 108 -9.85 -4.89 -3.17
CA GLY A 108 -9.25 -4.88 -4.51
C GLY A 108 -10.15 -5.47 -5.59
N ALA A 109 -9.80 -5.20 -6.85
CA ALA A 109 -10.55 -5.61 -8.03
C ALA A 109 -9.95 -6.84 -8.75
N GLU A 110 -8.90 -7.45 -8.19
CA GLU A 110 -8.20 -8.59 -8.82
C GLU A 110 -9.09 -9.85 -8.87
N ASP A 111 -9.01 -10.56 -10.00
CA ASP A 111 -9.81 -11.75 -10.25
C ASP A 111 -9.48 -12.87 -9.24
N GLY A 112 -10.52 -13.50 -8.68
CA GLY A 112 -10.43 -14.59 -7.72
C GLY A 112 -10.59 -14.21 -6.25
N LEU A 113 -10.33 -12.94 -5.88
CA LEU A 113 -10.56 -12.41 -4.52
C LEU A 113 -11.75 -11.45 -4.43
N ARG A 114 -12.30 -11.02 -5.58
CA ARG A 114 -13.45 -10.12 -5.65
C ARG A 114 -14.66 -10.68 -4.92
N ILE A 115 -15.18 -9.89 -3.98
CA ILE A 115 -16.45 -10.11 -3.29
C ILE A 115 -17.48 -9.09 -3.78
N ARG A 116 -18.72 -9.54 -4.03
CA ARG A 116 -19.84 -8.68 -4.42
C ARG A 116 -21.10 -9.09 -3.68
N LEU A 117 -21.85 -8.14 -3.17
CA LEU A 117 -23.22 -8.33 -2.73
C LEU A 117 -24.12 -8.55 -3.96
N LEU A 118 -24.89 -9.64 -3.95
CA LEU A 118 -25.85 -9.99 -5.00
C LEU A 118 -27.27 -9.64 -4.60
N SER A 119 -27.67 -9.99 -3.38
CA SER A 119 -29.04 -9.79 -2.91
C SER A 119 -29.15 -9.81 -1.39
N ILE A 120 -30.09 -9.04 -0.86
CA ILE A 120 -30.54 -9.08 0.53
C ILE A 120 -32.01 -9.48 0.51
N LYS A 121 -32.35 -10.58 1.18
CA LYS A 121 -33.74 -11.01 1.39
C LYS A 121 -34.07 -10.93 2.88
N PRO A 122 -35.15 -10.22 3.27
CA PRO A 122 -35.54 -10.11 4.67
C PRO A 122 -36.03 -11.45 5.24
N PRO A 123 -36.10 -11.59 6.58
CA PRO A 123 -36.67 -12.78 7.19
C PRO A 123 -38.19 -12.86 6.93
N LEU A 124 -38.60 -13.96 6.29
CA LEU A 124 -39.96 -14.20 5.80
C LEU A 124 -40.31 -15.70 5.92
N ASP A 125 -41.59 -16.01 6.14
CA ASP A 125 -42.15 -17.38 6.18
C ASP A 125 -41.40 -18.34 7.12
N GLY A 126 -40.97 -17.84 8.29
CA GLY A 126 -40.24 -18.64 9.28
C GLY A 126 -38.78 -18.92 8.92
N LYS A 127 -38.26 -18.31 7.84
CA LYS A 127 -36.86 -18.37 7.44
C LYS A 127 -36.11 -17.12 7.87
N ILE A 128 -34.84 -17.32 8.23
CA ILE A 128 -33.92 -16.21 8.48
C ILE A 128 -33.68 -15.39 7.22
N ALA A 129 -33.17 -14.16 7.38
CA ALA A 129 -32.71 -13.36 6.26
C ALA A 129 -31.65 -14.11 5.44
N GLU A 130 -31.73 -13.99 4.12
CA GLU A 130 -30.77 -14.57 3.19
C GLU A 130 -30.01 -13.45 2.49
N ILE A 131 -28.72 -13.36 2.77
CA ILE A 131 -27.82 -12.40 2.12
C ILE A 131 -26.82 -13.19 1.30
N LEU A 132 -26.82 -12.93 0.00
CA LEU A 132 -26.03 -13.68 -0.97
C LEU A 132 -24.91 -12.81 -1.53
N PHE A 133 -23.72 -13.38 -1.57
CA PHE A 133 -22.51 -12.78 -2.10
C PHE A 133 -21.94 -13.63 -3.23
N GLN A 134 -21.27 -13.00 -4.19
CA GLN A 134 -20.39 -13.66 -5.14
C GLN A 134 -18.95 -13.48 -4.67
N LYS A 135 -18.20 -14.58 -4.52
CA LYS A 135 -16.77 -14.58 -4.22
C LYS A 135 -16.03 -15.39 -5.28
N GLY A 136 -15.24 -14.71 -6.11
CA GLY A 136 -14.74 -15.30 -7.35
C GLY A 136 -15.89 -15.82 -8.22
N ASN A 137 -15.92 -17.11 -8.50
CA ASN A 137 -16.97 -17.76 -9.30
C ASN A 137 -18.09 -18.42 -8.46
N SER A 138 -18.01 -18.35 -7.13
CA SER A 138 -18.94 -19.05 -6.23
C SER A 138 -19.92 -18.08 -5.58
N ASN A 139 -21.17 -18.50 -5.45
CA ASN A 139 -22.16 -17.79 -4.65
C ASN A 139 -22.19 -18.36 -3.24
N ILE A 140 -22.04 -17.51 -2.23
CA ILE A 140 -21.97 -17.88 -0.83
C ILE A 140 -22.92 -17.04 0.00
N GLN A 141 -23.47 -17.62 1.08
CA GLN A 141 -24.31 -16.90 2.03
C GLN A 141 -23.45 -16.17 3.08
N TYR A 142 -24.04 -15.16 3.74
CA TYR A 142 -23.41 -14.39 4.83
C TYR A 142 -22.64 -15.27 5.83
N ASP A 143 -23.21 -16.38 6.27
CA ASP A 143 -22.59 -17.28 7.26
C ASP A 143 -21.20 -17.78 6.83
N TYR A 144 -20.94 -17.89 5.52
CA TYR A 144 -19.67 -18.35 4.94
C TYR A 144 -18.65 -17.24 4.69
N LEU A 145 -18.99 -15.98 4.96
CA LEU A 145 -18.03 -14.89 4.95
C LEU A 145 -17.02 -15.06 6.10
N SER A 146 -15.77 -14.68 5.85
CA SER A 146 -14.78 -14.54 6.92
C SER A 146 -15.18 -13.45 7.91
N SER A 147 -14.60 -13.50 9.11
CA SER A 147 -14.93 -12.54 10.18
C SER A 147 -14.68 -11.08 9.76
N GLY A 148 -13.59 -10.80 9.05
CA GLY A 148 -13.30 -9.47 8.50
C GLY A 148 -14.27 -9.02 7.39
N GLU A 149 -14.69 -9.93 6.51
CA GLU A 149 -15.71 -9.63 5.49
C GLU A 149 -17.07 -9.30 6.12
N LYS A 150 -17.46 -10.02 7.19
CA LYS A 150 -18.67 -9.73 7.96
C LYS A 150 -18.60 -8.36 8.63
N GLU A 151 -17.47 -8.03 9.26
CA GLU A 151 -17.27 -6.73 9.91
C GLU A 151 -17.43 -5.58 8.92
N ILE A 152 -16.74 -5.66 7.77
CA ILE A 152 -16.82 -4.63 6.73
C ILE A 152 -18.25 -4.51 6.21
N PHE A 153 -18.91 -5.63 5.89
CA PHE A 153 -20.29 -5.58 5.40
C PHE A 153 -21.26 -4.98 6.41
N ASN A 154 -21.13 -5.33 7.69
CA ASN A 154 -21.99 -4.80 8.77
C ASN A 154 -21.85 -3.28 8.89
N ILE A 155 -20.61 -2.75 8.91
CA ILE A 155 -20.36 -1.30 8.96
C ILE A 155 -20.91 -0.59 7.73
N LEU A 156 -20.67 -1.13 6.53
CA LEU A 156 -21.15 -0.51 5.29
C LEU A 156 -22.69 -0.51 5.21
N LEU A 157 -23.34 -1.60 5.62
CA LEU A 157 -24.80 -1.68 5.65
C LEU A 157 -25.39 -0.67 6.64
N ASP A 158 -24.78 -0.58 7.83
CA ASP A 158 -25.16 0.39 8.85
C ASP A 158 -25.08 1.83 8.34
N LEU A 159 -23.92 2.22 7.80
CA LEU A 159 -23.72 3.56 7.24
C LEU A 159 -24.69 3.81 6.08
N LEU A 160 -24.98 2.80 5.26
CA LEU A 160 -25.93 2.92 4.15
C LEU A 160 -27.33 3.31 4.64
N VAL A 161 -27.83 2.65 5.68
CA VAL A 161 -29.21 2.85 6.16
C VAL A 161 -29.36 3.98 7.17
N ARG A 162 -28.26 4.41 7.81
CA ARG A 162 -28.30 5.42 8.88
C ARG A 162 -27.78 6.79 8.49
N LYS A 163 -26.87 6.90 7.52
CA LYS A 163 -26.18 8.18 7.23
C LYS A 163 -27.14 9.35 6.99
N GLU A 164 -28.28 9.13 6.35
CA GLU A 164 -29.26 10.19 6.03
C GLU A 164 -29.80 10.90 7.27
N TYR A 165 -29.75 10.26 8.45
CA TYR A 165 -30.23 10.81 9.72
C TYR A 165 -29.16 11.58 10.51
N PHE A 166 -27.88 11.40 10.15
CA PHE A 166 -26.71 11.90 10.87
C PHE A 166 -25.79 12.70 9.93
N GLN A 167 -26.33 13.72 9.28
CA GLN A 167 -25.63 14.56 8.28
C GLN A 167 -24.77 15.68 8.87
N ASP A 168 -24.91 15.95 10.18
CA ASP A 168 -24.11 16.91 10.94
C ASP A 168 -23.86 16.32 12.34
N ALA A 169 -23.02 15.29 12.38
CA ALA A 169 -22.80 14.46 13.55
C ALA A 169 -21.33 14.05 13.70
N VAL A 170 -20.94 13.73 14.93
CA VAL A 170 -19.72 12.99 15.23
C VAL A 170 -20.02 11.50 15.20
N TYR A 171 -19.41 10.78 14.27
CA TYR A 171 -19.43 9.34 14.18
C TYR A 171 -18.33 8.78 15.09
N PHE A 172 -18.69 8.05 16.15
CA PHE A 172 -17.75 7.37 17.03
C PHE A 172 -17.87 5.85 16.89
N LEU A 173 -17.00 5.26 16.08
CA LEU A 173 -17.02 3.84 15.78
C LEU A 173 -15.79 3.18 16.43
N ASP A 174 -16.02 2.34 17.44
CA ASP A 174 -14.94 1.77 18.25
C ASP A 174 -14.33 0.52 17.59
N GLU A 175 -13.00 0.44 17.49
CA GLU A 175 -12.24 -0.66 16.87
C GLU A 175 -12.84 -1.16 15.54
N ILE A 176 -13.09 -0.25 14.58
CA ILE A 176 -13.64 -0.62 13.24
C ILE A 176 -12.72 -1.54 12.42
N ASP A 177 -11.48 -1.70 12.85
CA ASP A 177 -10.43 -2.51 12.25
C ASP A 177 -10.37 -3.98 12.75
N LEU A 178 -11.26 -4.38 13.65
CA LEU A 178 -11.27 -5.74 14.21
C LEU A 178 -11.31 -6.82 13.11
N HIS A 179 -10.48 -7.86 13.31
CA HIS A 179 -10.35 -9.01 12.41
C HIS A 179 -9.83 -8.69 11.00
N LEU A 180 -9.26 -7.50 10.77
CA LEU A 180 -8.66 -7.10 9.50
C LEU A 180 -7.14 -7.15 9.55
N ASN A 181 -6.53 -7.47 8.41
CA ASN A 181 -5.09 -7.33 8.23
C ASN A 181 -4.72 -5.87 7.89
N THR A 182 -3.43 -5.53 8.04
CA THR A 182 -2.93 -4.16 7.88
C THR A 182 -3.26 -3.50 6.54
N ALA A 183 -3.23 -4.24 5.43
CA ALA A 183 -3.58 -3.68 4.13
C ALA A 183 -5.07 -3.30 4.05
N LEU A 184 -5.95 -4.17 4.56
CA LEU A 184 -7.39 -3.91 4.59
C LEU A 184 -7.77 -2.80 5.56
N GLN A 185 -7.08 -2.69 6.70
CA GLN A 185 -7.29 -1.62 7.68
C GLN A 185 -7.17 -0.24 7.02
N LYS A 186 -6.07 0.01 6.32
CA LYS A 186 -5.85 1.30 5.64
C LYS A 186 -6.93 1.61 4.62
N ASN A 187 -7.28 0.62 3.79
CA ASN A 187 -8.28 0.80 2.74
C ASN A 187 -9.68 1.01 3.31
N LEU A 188 -10.03 0.33 4.41
CA LEU A 188 -11.30 0.52 5.11
C LEU A 188 -11.45 1.94 5.63
N LEU A 189 -10.45 2.44 6.37
CA LEU A 189 -10.53 3.79 6.94
C LEU A 189 -10.61 4.84 5.83
N LYS A 190 -9.82 4.68 4.77
CA LYS A 190 -9.88 5.53 3.57
C LYS A 190 -11.26 5.52 2.95
N GLU A 191 -11.85 4.35 2.72
CA GLU A 191 -13.16 4.21 2.11
C GLU A 191 -14.25 4.88 2.96
N ILE A 192 -14.28 4.60 4.27
CA ILE A 192 -15.30 5.14 5.17
C ILE A 192 -15.24 6.68 5.21
N THR A 193 -14.04 7.23 5.38
CA THR A 193 -13.84 8.68 5.55
C THR A 193 -14.07 9.46 4.26
N GLU A 194 -13.72 8.91 3.10
CA GLU A 194 -13.83 9.62 1.83
C GLU A 194 -15.18 9.43 1.12
N ASN A 195 -15.89 8.31 1.38
CA ASN A 195 -17.07 7.93 0.59
C ASN A 195 -18.34 7.66 1.40
N TRP A 196 -18.26 7.42 2.72
CA TRP A 196 -19.41 6.98 3.52
C TRP A 196 -19.86 7.98 4.59
N VAL A 197 -18.91 8.60 5.29
CA VAL A 197 -19.20 9.64 6.27
C VAL A 197 -19.49 10.96 5.53
N PRO A 198 -20.59 11.68 5.83
CA PRO A 198 -20.88 12.97 5.20
C PRO A 198 -19.78 14.01 5.43
N ASN A 199 -19.52 14.87 4.45
CA ASN A 199 -18.40 15.84 4.47
C ASN A 199 -18.40 16.83 5.66
N ILE A 200 -19.56 17.08 6.27
CA ILE A 200 -19.71 17.98 7.43
C ILE A 200 -19.37 17.24 8.73
N CYS A 201 -19.50 15.91 8.73
CA CYS A 201 -19.33 15.07 9.90
C CYS A 201 -17.84 14.82 10.22
N GLN A 202 -17.60 14.37 11.45
CA GLN A 202 -16.29 13.86 11.88
C GLN A 202 -16.37 12.37 12.17
N LEU A 203 -15.31 11.62 11.85
CA LEU A 203 -15.14 10.24 12.29
C LEU A 203 -14.10 10.17 13.40
N TRP A 204 -14.50 9.62 14.54
CA TRP A 204 -13.66 9.31 15.68
C TRP A 204 -13.64 7.79 15.85
N THR A 205 -12.44 7.21 15.97
CA THR A 205 -12.25 5.77 16.18
C THR A 205 -11.08 5.55 17.12
N ALA A 206 -11.22 4.60 18.05
CA ALA A 206 -10.07 4.05 18.77
C ALA A 206 -9.52 2.86 17.97
N SER A 207 -8.20 2.72 17.92
CA SER A 207 -7.55 1.66 17.15
C SER A 207 -6.07 1.51 17.54
N HIS A 208 -5.56 0.28 17.43
CA HIS A 208 -4.13 -0.04 17.49
C HIS A 208 -3.54 -0.36 16.11
N SER A 209 -4.30 -0.11 15.03
CA SER A 209 -3.96 -0.58 13.70
C SER A 209 -2.92 0.26 12.97
N LEU A 210 -1.86 -0.41 12.52
CA LEU A 210 -0.85 0.17 11.63
C LEU A 210 -1.46 0.82 10.38
N GLY A 211 -2.46 0.17 9.76
CA GLY A 211 -3.09 0.70 8.56
C GLY A 211 -3.80 2.04 8.80
N PHE A 212 -4.32 2.25 10.01
CA PHE A 212 -4.99 3.49 10.40
C PHE A 212 -3.98 4.59 10.68
N ILE A 213 -2.88 4.26 11.37
CA ILE A 213 -1.75 5.19 11.56
C ILE A 213 -1.19 5.63 10.20
N GLU A 214 -1.01 4.69 9.26
CA GLU A 214 -0.56 4.98 7.90
C GLU A 214 -1.52 5.92 7.16
N TYR A 215 -2.82 5.64 7.18
CA TYR A 215 -3.81 6.50 6.55
C TYR A 215 -3.79 7.89 7.17
N ALA A 216 -3.84 7.97 8.50
CA ALA A 216 -3.85 9.22 9.21
C ALA A 216 -2.58 10.04 8.95
N ASN A 217 -1.41 9.44 8.78
CA ASN A 217 -0.19 10.15 8.40
C ASN A 217 -0.17 10.62 6.94
N ALA A 218 -0.88 9.93 6.04
CA ALA A 218 -0.89 10.22 4.60
C ALA A 218 -1.86 11.34 4.19
N THR A 219 -2.82 11.72 5.04
CA THR A 219 -3.81 12.76 4.77
C THR A 219 -3.67 13.95 5.70
N GLU A 220 -4.02 15.16 5.24
CA GLU A 220 -4.06 16.35 6.09
C GLU A 220 -5.33 16.39 6.96
N ASN A 221 -6.40 15.72 6.53
CA ASN A 221 -7.73 15.74 7.18
C ASN A 221 -7.88 14.72 8.32
N ALA A 222 -6.78 14.32 8.95
CA ALA A 222 -6.79 13.37 10.07
C ALA A 222 -5.85 13.83 11.17
N ALA A 223 -6.18 13.47 12.41
CA ALA A 223 -5.32 13.68 13.56
C ALA A 223 -5.23 12.39 14.36
N ILE A 224 -4.06 12.10 14.92
CA ILE A 224 -3.87 11.01 15.88
C ILE A 224 -3.82 11.65 17.26
N ILE A 225 -4.63 11.13 18.18
CA ILE A 225 -4.59 11.50 19.59
C ILE A 225 -3.97 10.31 20.32
N ASP A 226 -2.76 10.49 20.82
CA ASP A 226 -2.04 9.45 21.54
C ASP A 226 -2.36 9.51 23.04
N PHE A 227 -2.90 8.41 23.55
CA PHE A 227 -3.24 8.25 24.97
C PHE A 227 -2.17 7.47 25.73
N ASP A 228 -1.13 6.97 25.04
CA ASP A 228 -0.15 6.07 25.61
C ASP A 228 0.78 6.80 26.59
N ASN A 229 1.24 6.08 27.61
CA ASN A 229 2.14 6.61 28.67
C ASN A 229 1.64 7.85 29.44
N LEU A 230 0.33 8.14 29.42
CA LEU A 230 -0.27 9.23 30.21
C LEU A 230 -0.74 8.76 31.59
N ASN A 231 -0.53 9.57 32.62
CA ASN A 231 -1.05 9.31 33.96
C ASN A 231 -2.44 9.95 34.15
N PHE A 232 -3.50 9.16 34.03
CA PHE A 232 -4.87 9.66 34.17
C PHE A 232 -5.33 9.89 35.63
N ASP A 233 -4.49 9.61 36.63
CA ASP A 233 -4.75 10.03 38.02
C ASP A 233 -4.58 11.55 38.22
N VAL A 234 -4.01 12.24 37.23
CA VAL A 234 -3.90 13.71 37.19
C VAL A 234 -4.50 14.26 35.89
N PRO A 235 -5.01 15.50 35.88
CA PRO A 235 -5.51 16.13 34.66
C PRO A 235 -4.44 16.16 33.56
N GLN A 236 -4.79 15.64 32.39
CA GLN A 236 -3.94 15.63 31.20
C GLN A 236 -4.44 16.62 30.16
N VAL A 237 -3.50 17.26 29.44
CA VAL A 237 -3.78 18.03 28.22
C VAL A 237 -3.24 17.22 27.06
N ILE A 238 -4.12 16.73 26.20
CA ILE A 238 -3.76 15.92 25.05
C ILE A 238 -3.85 16.79 23.80
N LEU A 239 -2.79 16.76 22.98
CA LEU A 239 -2.70 17.48 21.72
C LEU A 239 -2.56 16.49 20.57
N PRO A 240 -2.98 16.86 19.34
CA PRO A 240 -2.71 16.05 18.17
C PRO A 240 -1.23 15.72 18.02
N SER A 241 -0.92 14.44 17.83
CA SER A 241 0.42 13.98 17.58
C SER A 241 0.95 14.51 16.25
N THR A 242 2.25 14.81 16.19
CA THR A 242 2.89 15.23 14.95
C THR A 242 2.85 14.12 13.90
N LYS A 243 2.56 14.48 12.66
CA LYS A 243 2.61 13.54 11.52
C LYS A 243 3.97 12.87 11.43
N ASN A 244 3.98 11.59 11.09
CA ASN A 244 5.16 10.74 10.97
C ASN A 244 5.97 10.60 12.28
N ASN A 245 5.34 10.77 13.45
CA ASN A 245 5.98 10.39 14.70
C ASN A 245 6.18 8.87 14.73
N ALA A 246 7.45 8.45 14.72
CA ALA A 246 7.83 7.04 14.70
C ALA A 246 7.41 6.30 15.99
N ASP A 247 7.29 7.00 17.12
CA ASP A 247 6.96 6.37 18.40
C ASP A 247 5.52 5.86 18.44
N ILE A 248 4.60 6.42 17.64
CA ILE A 248 3.21 5.94 17.53
C ILE A 248 3.17 4.50 16.99
N PHE A 249 4.15 4.08 16.18
CA PHE A 249 4.19 2.73 15.65
C PHE A 249 4.50 1.66 16.72
N GLU A 250 5.02 2.07 17.89
CA GLU A 250 5.30 1.14 19.00
C GLU A 250 4.05 0.46 19.55
N ILE A 251 2.88 1.11 19.42
CA ILE A 251 1.59 0.53 19.87
C ILE A 251 1.26 -0.78 19.16
N ALA A 252 1.81 -0.98 17.95
CA ALA A 252 1.58 -2.16 17.13
C ALA A 252 2.84 -3.00 16.92
N VAL A 253 4.01 -2.37 16.83
CA VAL A 253 5.28 -3.07 16.59
C VAL A 253 6.38 -2.49 17.48
N SER A 254 6.84 -3.27 18.45
CA SER A 254 7.90 -2.82 19.35
C SER A 254 9.25 -2.67 18.63
N LYS A 255 10.07 -1.71 19.09
CA LYS A 255 11.45 -1.54 18.63
C LYS A 255 12.28 -2.82 18.79
N GLU A 256 12.05 -3.58 19.87
CA GLU A 256 12.70 -4.87 20.12
C GLU A 256 12.34 -5.93 19.06
N PHE A 257 11.07 -5.99 18.65
CA PHE A 257 10.64 -6.92 17.61
C PHE A 257 11.29 -6.60 16.25
N LEU A 258 11.35 -5.32 15.88
CA LEU A 258 12.08 -4.89 14.69
C LEU A 258 13.57 -5.26 14.78
N ALA A 259 14.21 -5.02 15.93
CA ALA A 259 15.60 -5.39 16.14
C ALA A 259 15.82 -6.91 15.97
N ASN A 260 14.93 -7.74 16.51
CA ASN A 260 14.99 -9.20 16.37
C ASN A 260 14.80 -9.66 14.91
N ILE A 261 13.92 -9.02 14.14
CA ILE A 261 13.75 -9.33 12.71
C ILE A 261 15.04 -9.07 11.93
N PHE A 262 15.71 -7.97 12.24
CA PHE A 262 16.94 -7.55 11.55
C PHE A 262 18.20 -8.16 12.15
N GLU A 263 18.10 -8.94 13.23
CA GLU A 263 19.25 -9.56 13.88
C GLU A 263 19.95 -10.55 12.94
N GLY A 264 21.27 -10.39 12.80
CA GLY A 264 22.09 -11.19 11.89
C GLY A 264 21.82 -10.95 10.40
N LYS A 265 20.98 -9.96 10.04
CA LYS A 265 20.68 -9.62 8.65
C LYS A 265 21.55 -8.45 8.16
N THR A 266 21.98 -8.57 6.91
CA THR A 266 22.64 -7.52 6.15
C THR A 266 21.56 -6.69 5.46
N LEU A 267 21.42 -5.43 5.87
CA LEU A 267 20.47 -4.50 5.26
C LEU A 267 21.14 -3.80 4.08
N VAL A 268 20.52 -3.90 2.90
CA VAL A 268 21.03 -3.32 1.64
C VAL A 268 19.94 -2.42 1.05
N PHE A 269 20.17 -1.11 0.98
CA PHE A 269 19.26 -0.21 0.27
C PHE A 269 19.48 -0.31 -1.23
N SER A 270 18.43 -0.57 -2.01
CA SER A 270 18.44 -0.57 -3.47
C SER A 270 17.51 0.48 -4.05
N GLU A 271 17.80 0.95 -5.25
CA GLU A 271 17.04 2.01 -5.89
C GLU A 271 15.61 1.56 -6.27
N ASN A 272 14.61 2.40 -5.96
CA ASN A 272 13.24 2.32 -6.47
C ASN A 272 12.59 0.91 -6.37
N THR A 273 11.98 0.47 -7.47
CA THR A 273 11.14 -0.72 -7.62
C THR A 273 11.92 -2.04 -7.64
N ASP A 274 13.25 -1.97 -7.77
CA ASP A 274 14.11 -3.13 -8.02
C ASP A 274 14.29 -3.99 -6.77
N THR A 275 14.04 -3.39 -5.60
CA THR A 275 14.09 -4.03 -4.28
C THR A 275 13.35 -5.36 -4.23
N SER A 276 12.19 -5.46 -4.90
CA SER A 276 11.39 -6.68 -4.96
C SER A 276 12.12 -7.81 -5.72
N LEU A 277 12.80 -7.48 -6.82
CA LEU A 277 13.58 -8.43 -7.63
C LEU A 277 14.77 -8.98 -6.84
N TYR A 278 15.47 -8.12 -6.09
CA TYR A 278 16.59 -8.55 -5.25
C TYR A 278 16.15 -9.43 -4.08
N ASN A 279 15.06 -9.08 -3.39
CA ASN A 279 14.52 -9.91 -2.30
C ASN A 279 14.07 -11.30 -2.78
N ASN A 280 13.58 -11.41 -4.02
CA ASN A 280 13.21 -12.71 -4.62
C ASN A 280 14.40 -13.67 -4.82
N LEU A 281 15.64 -13.16 -4.86
CA LEU A 281 16.84 -14.00 -4.96
C LEU A 281 17.10 -14.83 -3.71
N LYS A 282 16.51 -14.43 -2.57
CA LYS A 282 16.70 -15.06 -1.26
C LYS A 282 18.19 -15.24 -0.94
N ILE A 283 18.96 -14.17 -1.11
CA ILE A 283 20.38 -14.14 -0.73
C ILE A 283 20.44 -14.32 0.78
N LYS A 284 21.32 -15.23 1.23
CA LYS A 284 21.41 -15.61 2.63
C LYS A 284 21.67 -14.37 3.50
N ASP A 285 20.90 -14.26 4.58
CA ASP A 285 21.04 -13.22 5.59
C ASP A 285 21.10 -11.79 5.02
N THR A 286 20.39 -11.55 3.91
CA THR A 286 20.35 -10.24 3.25
C THR A 286 18.90 -9.81 3.04
N ILE A 287 18.59 -8.56 3.40
CA ILE A 287 17.29 -7.94 3.17
C ILE A 287 17.51 -6.65 2.38
N PHE A 288 16.82 -6.55 1.24
CA PHE A 288 16.83 -5.34 0.43
C PHE A 288 15.72 -4.39 0.88
N LEU A 289 16.08 -3.12 1.07
CA LEU A 289 15.19 -2.04 1.49
C LEU A 289 15.09 -0.98 0.39
N VAL A 290 13.95 -0.31 0.30
CA VAL A 290 13.71 0.70 -0.75
C VAL A 290 14.46 1.99 -0.43
N GLY A 291 15.31 2.43 -1.37
CA GLY A 291 15.84 3.78 -1.45
C GLY A 291 15.09 4.60 -2.51
N ARG A 292 14.81 5.88 -2.21
CA ARG A 292 14.02 6.75 -3.10
C ARG A 292 14.71 7.05 -4.43
N ASN A 293 16.04 7.06 -4.44
CA ASN A 293 16.91 7.28 -5.59
C ASN A 293 18.37 6.98 -5.21
N LYS A 294 19.28 6.99 -6.18
CA LYS A 294 20.72 6.85 -5.99
C LYS A 294 21.32 7.69 -4.86
N ALA A 295 20.91 8.95 -4.74
CA ALA A 295 21.43 9.85 -3.71
C ALA A 295 20.96 9.44 -2.31
N ASP A 296 19.69 9.08 -2.16
CA ASP A 296 19.13 8.56 -0.90
C ASP A 296 19.84 7.27 -0.46
N VAL A 297 20.05 6.32 -1.39
CA VAL A 297 20.81 5.09 -1.10
C VAL A 297 22.21 5.45 -0.64
N PHE A 298 22.93 6.29 -1.38
CA PHE A 298 24.29 6.71 -1.05
C PHE A 298 24.38 7.35 0.35
N PHE A 299 23.52 8.32 0.67
CA PHE A 299 23.58 9.02 1.96
C PHE A 299 23.17 8.12 3.13
N LYS A 300 22.20 7.22 2.95
CA LYS A 300 21.85 6.21 3.98
C LYS A 300 23.02 5.30 4.29
N THR A 301 23.71 4.80 3.26
CA THR A 301 24.90 3.93 3.41
C THR A 301 26.08 4.68 4.02
N LYS A 302 26.32 5.92 3.61
CA LYS A 302 27.43 6.74 4.12
C LYS A 302 27.23 7.12 5.58
N ASN A 303 26.01 7.54 5.95
CA ASN A 303 25.74 8.10 7.28
C ASN A 303 25.42 7.04 8.34
N ASN A 304 25.13 5.79 7.93
CA ASN A 304 24.81 4.73 8.87
C ASN A 304 25.69 3.51 8.63
N ALA A 305 26.53 3.22 9.62
CA ALA A 305 27.43 2.08 9.58
C ALA A 305 26.70 0.73 9.50
N ASN A 306 25.42 0.61 9.86
CA ASN A 306 24.70 -0.66 9.78
C ASN A 306 24.06 -0.92 8.41
N TYR A 307 24.12 0.05 7.49
CA TYR A 307 23.48 -0.03 6.20
C TYR A 307 24.49 -0.21 5.08
N ASN A 308 24.13 -1.06 4.13
CA ASN A 308 24.79 -1.18 2.85
C ASN A 308 23.89 -0.56 1.77
N GLY A 309 24.47 -0.25 0.62
CA GLY A 309 23.73 0.30 -0.52
C GLY A 309 24.08 -0.47 -1.78
N LEU A 310 23.13 -0.64 -2.69
CA LEU A 310 23.33 -1.16 -4.04
C LEU A 310 22.76 -0.15 -5.02
N ILE A 311 23.61 0.36 -5.89
CA ILE A 311 23.23 1.35 -6.91
C ILE A 311 23.54 0.88 -8.31
N ASP A 312 22.81 1.43 -9.28
CA ASP A 312 23.09 1.27 -10.70
C ASP A 312 24.49 1.77 -11.03
N ARG A 313 25.14 1.12 -12.00
CA ARG A 313 26.44 1.58 -12.50
C ARG A 313 26.31 2.89 -13.27
N ASP A 314 25.24 3.02 -14.06
CA ASP A 314 25.07 4.04 -15.07
C ASP A 314 26.35 4.23 -15.93
N TYR A 315 26.79 5.48 -16.09
CA TYR A 315 27.95 5.89 -16.88
C TYR A 315 29.17 6.07 -15.97
N LEU A 316 29.61 4.97 -15.38
CA LEU A 316 30.88 4.88 -14.65
C LEU A 316 31.87 4.00 -15.40
N THR A 317 33.12 4.47 -15.50
CA THR A 317 34.23 3.62 -15.95
C THR A 317 34.61 2.59 -14.87
N ASP A 318 35.37 1.56 -15.24
CA ASP A 318 35.84 0.57 -14.26
C ASP A 318 36.76 1.21 -13.20
N GLU A 319 37.55 2.22 -13.58
CA GLU A 319 38.42 2.97 -12.66
C GLU A 319 37.60 3.78 -11.65
N GLU A 320 36.60 4.53 -12.12
CA GLU A 320 35.72 5.32 -11.26
C GLU A 320 34.94 4.42 -10.29
N ARG A 321 34.34 3.35 -10.81
CA ARG A 321 33.61 2.37 -9.99
C ARG A 321 34.52 1.82 -8.88
N ASN A 322 35.73 1.38 -9.22
CA ASN A 322 36.68 0.86 -8.23
C ASN A 322 37.11 1.93 -7.21
N SER A 323 37.28 3.19 -7.64
CA SER A 323 37.56 4.30 -6.74
C SER A 323 36.41 4.53 -5.74
N VAL A 324 35.15 4.46 -6.19
CA VAL A 324 33.98 4.61 -5.32
C VAL A 324 33.89 3.43 -4.33
N LEU A 325 34.04 2.19 -4.79
CA LEU A 325 33.99 1.01 -3.92
C LEU A 325 35.10 1.03 -2.85
N THR A 326 36.29 1.53 -3.21
CA THR A 326 37.40 1.69 -2.27
C THR A 326 37.10 2.77 -1.23
N ALA A 327 36.49 3.88 -1.66
CA ALA A 327 36.08 4.99 -0.82
C ALA A 327 34.92 4.63 0.13
N TYR A 328 33.95 3.86 -0.35
CA TYR A 328 32.70 3.54 0.33
C TYR A 328 32.47 2.03 0.36
N LYS A 329 33.15 1.33 1.27
CA LYS A 329 33.16 -0.15 1.37
C LYS A 329 31.79 -0.82 1.57
N LYS A 330 30.77 -0.06 1.97
CA LYS A 330 29.39 -0.56 2.15
C LYS A 330 28.46 -0.20 0.99
N LEU A 331 28.98 0.49 -0.01
CA LEU A 331 28.28 0.79 -1.24
C LEU A 331 28.73 -0.22 -2.30
N TYR A 332 27.78 -0.97 -2.83
CA TYR A 332 27.93 -1.84 -3.97
C TYR A 332 27.44 -1.12 -5.22
N ILE A 333 28.11 -1.37 -6.33
CA ILE A 333 27.76 -0.81 -7.64
C ILE A 333 27.67 -1.98 -8.60
N LEU A 334 26.63 -2.03 -9.42
CA LEU A 334 26.51 -3.03 -10.46
C LEU A 334 27.72 -3.03 -11.41
N ASP A 335 28.01 -4.18 -12.00
CA ASP A 335 29.05 -4.34 -13.03
C ASP A 335 28.55 -3.86 -14.40
N TYR A 336 27.26 -4.04 -14.71
CA TYR A 336 26.60 -3.48 -15.91
C TYR A 336 25.75 -2.25 -15.58
N TYR A 337 25.33 -1.52 -16.62
CA TYR A 337 24.68 -0.20 -16.50
C TYR A 337 23.55 -0.15 -15.46
N SER A 338 22.61 -1.11 -15.51
CA SER A 338 21.44 -1.20 -14.62
C SER A 338 21.03 -2.65 -14.38
N ILE A 339 20.06 -2.90 -13.50
CA ILE A 339 19.51 -4.25 -13.27
C ILE A 339 18.95 -4.88 -14.57
N GLU A 340 18.36 -4.09 -15.47
CA GLU A 340 17.84 -4.56 -16.75
C GLU A 340 18.93 -5.16 -17.63
N ASN A 341 20.17 -4.68 -17.52
CA ASN A 341 21.29 -5.28 -18.25
C ASN A 341 21.56 -6.71 -17.79
N TYR A 342 21.33 -7.03 -16.51
CA TYR A 342 21.45 -8.41 -16.04
C TYR A 342 20.25 -9.25 -16.49
N LEU A 343 19.04 -8.71 -16.41
CA LEU A 343 17.83 -9.41 -16.82
C LEU A 343 17.89 -9.80 -18.30
N TYR A 344 18.36 -8.88 -19.16
CA TYR A 344 18.44 -9.06 -20.61
C TYR A 344 19.84 -9.42 -21.10
N HIS A 345 20.72 -9.88 -20.21
CA HIS A 345 22.04 -10.37 -20.60
C HIS A 345 21.90 -11.61 -21.51
N PRO A 346 22.72 -11.77 -22.56
CA PRO A 346 22.64 -12.94 -23.45
C PRO A 346 22.70 -14.28 -22.70
N ASP A 347 23.58 -14.40 -21.70
CA ASP A 347 23.67 -15.61 -20.87
C ASP A 347 22.41 -15.85 -20.04
N ASN A 348 21.80 -14.77 -19.53
CA ASN A 348 20.60 -14.88 -18.70
C ASN A 348 19.39 -15.35 -19.52
N LEU A 349 19.25 -14.76 -20.71
CA LEU A 349 18.23 -15.14 -21.67
C LEU A 349 18.44 -16.57 -22.15
N GLU A 350 19.67 -16.96 -22.49
CA GLU A 350 20.00 -18.34 -22.88
C GLU A 350 19.56 -19.34 -21.80
N GLU A 351 19.91 -19.10 -20.53
CA GLU A 351 19.45 -19.96 -19.42
C GLU A 351 17.92 -19.99 -19.31
N PHE A 352 17.27 -18.83 -19.40
CA PHE A 352 15.82 -18.71 -19.30
C PHE A 352 15.10 -19.47 -20.42
N TYR A 353 15.49 -19.25 -21.68
CA TYR A 353 14.89 -19.92 -22.84
C TYR A 353 15.09 -21.43 -22.80
N HIS A 354 16.29 -21.89 -22.44
CA HIS A 354 16.56 -23.32 -22.23
C HIS A 354 15.70 -23.91 -21.11
N SER A 355 15.45 -23.17 -20.02
CA SER A 355 14.56 -23.62 -18.94
C SER A 355 13.11 -23.81 -19.39
N LYS A 356 12.70 -23.17 -20.49
CA LYS A 356 11.37 -23.29 -21.11
C LYS A 356 11.34 -24.27 -22.29
N GLY A 357 12.46 -24.93 -22.60
CA GLY A 357 12.59 -25.84 -23.74
C GLY A 357 12.65 -25.15 -25.10
N ASN A 358 13.00 -23.86 -25.14
CA ASN A 358 13.12 -23.08 -26.37
C ASN A 358 14.59 -22.85 -26.73
N GLU A 359 14.90 -22.80 -28.03
CA GLU A 359 16.22 -22.40 -28.52
C GLU A 359 16.41 -20.88 -28.42
N PHE A 360 17.64 -20.43 -28.16
CA PHE A 360 18.02 -19.02 -28.10
C PHE A 360 19.25 -18.75 -28.96
N ASP A 361 19.10 -17.95 -30.02
CA ASP A 361 20.24 -17.50 -30.84
C ASP A 361 20.99 -16.36 -30.16
N LYS A 362 21.90 -16.76 -29.26
CA LYS A 362 22.75 -15.83 -28.51
C LYS A 362 23.59 -14.92 -29.42
N THR A 363 24.12 -15.47 -30.52
CA THR A 363 25.00 -14.71 -31.42
C THR A 363 24.20 -13.67 -32.19
N GLY A 364 23.03 -14.04 -32.71
CA GLY A 364 22.09 -13.13 -33.37
C GLY A 364 21.58 -12.04 -32.41
N TYR A 365 21.25 -12.39 -31.17
CA TYR A 365 20.84 -11.42 -30.15
C TYR A 365 21.95 -10.40 -29.84
N MET A 366 23.18 -10.86 -29.63
CA MET A 366 24.33 -9.98 -29.41
C MET A 366 24.57 -9.04 -30.61
N ALA A 367 24.41 -9.54 -31.84
CA ALA A 367 24.50 -8.72 -33.05
C ALA A 367 23.39 -7.66 -33.12
N SER A 368 22.15 -8.01 -32.74
CA SER A 368 21.02 -7.09 -32.67
C SER A 368 21.28 -5.95 -31.67
N ILE A 369 21.78 -6.26 -30.47
CA ILE A 369 22.15 -5.25 -29.47
C ILE A 369 23.30 -4.37 -29.98
N LYS A 370 24.33 -4.95 -30.62
CA LYS A 370 25.42 -4.17 -31.24
C LYS A 370 24.91 -3.21 -32.32
N ASN A 371 23.94 -3.64 -33.13
CA ASN A 371 23.33 -2.77 -34.13
C ASN A 371 22.50 -1.66 -33.50
N GLU A 372 21.66 -1.99 -32.51
CA GLU A 372 20.87 -1.02 -31.77
C GLU A 372 21.77 0.06 -31.14
N ARG A 373 22.85 -0.35 -30.46
CA ARG A 373 23.85 0.55 -29.88
C ARG A 373 24.36 1.57 -30.89
N LYS A 374 24.67 1.14 -32.12
CA LYS A 374 25.14 2.04 -33.20
C LYS A 374 24.06 3.05 -33.58
N LEU A 375 22.79 2.65 -33.62
CA LEU A 375 21.66 3.52 -33.93
C LEU A 375 21.38 4.56 -32.84
N VAL A 376 21.54 4.18 -31.56
CA VAL A 376 21.21 5.06 -30.42
C VAL A 376 22.42 5.78 -29.81
N ARG A 377 23.63 5.56 -30.35
CA ARG A 377 24.90 6.09 -29.84
C ARG A 377 24.85 7.58 -29.49
N ASP A 378 24.40 8.41 -30.42
CA ASP A 378 24.39 9.86 -30.23
C ASP A 378 23.37 10.31 -29.18
N LYS A 379 22.28 9.55 -29.00
CA LYS A 379 21.32 9.79 -27.91
C LYS A 379 21.94 9.45 -26.55
N ILE A 380 22.68 8.34 -26.47
CA ILE A 380 23.42 7.95 -25.26
C ILE A 380 24.46 9.00 -24.89
N LEU A 381 25.21 9.52 -25.88
CA LEU A 381 26.19 10.59 -25.67
C LEU A 381 25.58 11.83 -24.97
N LEU A 382 24.39 12.27 -25.39
CA LEU A 382 23.69 13.38 -24.75
C LEU A 382 23.26 13.05 -23.31
N GLY A 383 22.95 11.79 -23.03
CA GLY A 383 22.61 11.28 -21.70
C GLY A 383 23.79 11.28 -20.73
N ILE A 384 24.98 10.87 -21.20
CA ILE A 384 26.21 10.77 -20.38
C ILE A 384 26.52 12.10 -19.69
N LEU A 385 26.50 13.21 -20.44
CA LEU A 385 26.84 14.54 -19.93
C LEU A 385 25.91 14.98 -18.79
N ARG A 386 24.61 14.69 -18.90
CA ARG A 386 23.62 15.09 -17.90
C ARG A 386 23.63 14.18 -16.66
N ALA A 387 23.77 12.88 -16.86
CA ALA A 387 23.67 11.91 -15.79
C ALA A 387 24.81 12.04 -14.78
N ARG A 388 26.04 12.24 -15.26
CA ARG A 388 27.25 12.23 -14.41
C ARG A 388 27.32 13.40 -13.43
N GLU A 389 26.68 14.52 -13.72
CA GLU A 389 26.59 15.64 -12.78
C GLU A 389 25.75 15.31 -11.53
N SER A 390 24.81 14.37 -11.63
CA SER A 390 23.90 14.01 -10.55
C SER A 390 24.51 13.10 -9.48
N TYR A 391 25.66 12.49 -9.75
CA TYR A 391 26.27 11.50 -8.86
C TYR A 391 26.84 12.16 -7.60
N SER A 392 26.19 11.91 -6.47
CA SER A 392 26.48 12.59 -5.20
C SER A 392 27.89 12.31 -4.68
N PHE A 393 28.42 11.10 -4.90
CA PHE A 393 29.76 10.71 -4.45
C PHE A 393 30.90 11.48 -5.14
N PHE A 394 30.68 12.10 -6.31
CA PHE A 394 31.68 12.97 -6.94
C PHE A 394 31.75 14.38 -6.32
N ARG A 395 30.72 14.76 -5.55
CA ARG A 395 30.64 16.07 -4.89
C ARG A 395 31.24 16.05 -3.48
N GLU A 396 31.63 14.88 -3.00
CA GLU A 396 32.19 14.70 -1.66
C GLU A 396 33.66 15.12 -1.60
N GLU A 397 34.01 15.89 -0.56
CA GLU A 397 35.40 16.35 -0.37
C GLU A 397 36.32 15.22 0.11
N LYS A 398 35.80 14.31 0.95
CA LYS A 398 36.52 13.17 1.51
C LYS A 398 35.58 11.98 1.75
N PRO A 399 35.97 10.75 1.37
CA PRO A 399 37.13 10.40 0.53
C PRO A 399 36.97 10.91 -0.92
N LYS A 400 38.08 11.36 -1.53
CA LYS A 400 38.08 11.83 -2.92
C LYS A 400 37.96 10.65 -3.87
N VAL A 401 37.00 10.72 -4.78
CA VAL A 401 36.76 9.71 -5.82
C VAL A 401 37.38 10.20 -7.14
N ILE A 402 37.99 9.29 -7.90
CA ILE A 402 38.49 9.56 -9.25
C ILE A 402 37.29 9.83 -10.17
N ARG A 403 37.38 10.88 -10.99
CA ARG A 403 36.45 11.16 -12.08
C ARG A 403 37.24 11.21 -13.38
N THR A 404 36.94 10.29 -14.29
CA THR A 404 37.60 10.19 -15.61
C THR A 404 36.90 11.05 -16.64
N ASP A 405 37.56 11.32 -17.77
CA ASP A 405 36.94 12.03 -18.89
C ASP A 405 35.75 11.24 -19.46
N GLU A 406 34.69 11.95 -19.88
CA GLU A 406 33.55 11.41 -20.62
C GLU A 406 33.96 10.65 -21.89
N GLU A 407 35.09 10.99 -22.52
CA GLU A 407 35.65 10.30 -23.67
C GLU A 407 35.95 8.81 -23.37
N MET A 408 36.36 8.46 -22.14
CA MET A 408 36.61 7.06 -21.79
C MET A 408 35.34 6.21 -21.79
N ILE A 409 34.20 6.80 -21.43
CA ILE A 409 32.90 6.11 -21.46
C ILE A 409 32.45 5.92 -22.91
N LEU A 410 32.72 6.90 -23.77
CA LEU A 410 32.47 6.77 -25.20
C LEU A 410 33.34 5.69 -25.84
N GLN A 411 34.60 5.60 -25.46
CA GLN A 411 35.48 4.51 -25.90
C GLN A 411 34.96 3.13 -25.47
N MET A 412 34.43 3.01 -24.23
CA MET A 412 33.76 1.79 -23.79
C MET A 412 32.52 1.50 -24.63
N LEU A 413 31.66 2.50 -24.85
CA LEU A 413 30.44 2.35 -25.65
C LEU A 413 30.75 1.96 -27.11
N ASP A 414 31.84 2.47 -27.68
CA ASP A 414 32.23 2.21 -29.06
C ASP A 414 32.96 0.87 -29.24
N ALA A 415 33.44 0.25 -28.15
CA ALA A 415 34.18 -1.00 -28.18
C ALA A 415 33.40 -2.13 -28.88
N ASP A 416 34.09 -2.93 -29.70
CA ASP A 416 33.46 -4.06 -30.40
C ASP A 416 33.15 -5.26 -29.48
N ASP A 417 33.84 -5.33 -28.33
CA ASP A 417 33.61 -6.34 -27.31
C ASP A 417 32.28 -6.11 -26.58
N PHE A 418 31.46 -7.16 -26.48
CA PHE A 418 30.11 -7.05 -25.91
C PHE A 418 30.16 -6.68 -24.43
N GLU A 419 30.98 -7.38 -23.67
CA GLU A 419 31.11 -7.16 -22.22
C GLU A 419 31.63 -5.76 -21.89
N THR A 420 32.40 -5.15 -22.80
CA THR A 420 32.92 -3.79 -22.62
C THR A 420 31.84 -2.73 -22.84
N PHE A 421 31.16 -2.72 -24.00
CA PHE A 421 30.16 -1.67 -24.26
C PHE A 421 28.90 -1.86 -23.42
N TYR A 422 28.54 -3.11 -23.10
CA TYR A 422 27.31 -3.41 -22.40
C TYR A 422 27.32 -2.93 -20.94
N LYS A 423 28.51 -2.67 -20.38
CA LYS A 423 28.69 -2.01 -19.07
C LYS A 423 28.08 -0.60 -19.01
N VAL A 424 28.04 0.11 -20.14
CA VAL A 424 27.61 1.51 -20.23
C VAL A 424 26.43 1.71 -21.19
N PHE A 425 25.85 0.62 -21.69
CA PHE A 425 24.66 0.65 -22.55
C PHE A 425 23.39 0.57 -21.69
N PRO A 426 22.48 1.57 -21.73
CA PRO A 426 21.27 1.56 -20.91
C PRO A 426 20.20 0.64 -21.50
N ALA A 427 20.26 -0.65 -21.16
CA ALA A 427 19.32 -1.64 -21.67
C ALA A 427 17.88 -1.39 -21.22
N LYS A 428 17.68 -0.64 -20.13
CA LYS A 428 16.34 -0.20 -19.69
C LYS A 428 15.64 0.73 -20.69
N ASP A 429 16.41 1.57 -21.40
CA ASP A 429 15.89 2.57 -22.31
C ASP A 429 15.96 2.14 -23.78
N TYR A 430 16.96 1.32 -24.15
CA TYR A 430 17.23 0.93 -25.55
C TYR A 430 17.26 -0.58 -25.78
N GLY A 431 17.08 -0.98 -27.04
CA GLY A 431 16.95 -2.38 -27.43
C GLY A 431 15.66 -3.02 -26.93
N THR A 432 14.71 -2.22 -26.44
CA THR A 432 13.42 -2.67 -25.93
C THR A 432 12.51 -3.23 -27.02
N GLY A 433 12.80 -2.98 -28.30
CA GLY A 433 12.09 -3.55 -29.45
C GLY A 433 12.65 -4.88 -29.96
N ILE A 434 13.73 -5.39 -29.38
CA ILE A 434 14.34 -6.66 -29.80
C ILE A 434 13.40 -7.81 -29.44
N LYS A 435 13.16 -8.72 -30.39
CA LYS A 435 12.17 -9.79 -30.31
C LYS A 435 12.38 -10.67 -29.07
N GLU A 436 13.62 -11.01 -28.77
CA GLU A 436 14.04 -11.85 -27.66
C GLU A 436 13.79 -11.22 -26.29
N ARG A 437 13.41 -9.93 -26.24
CA ARG A 437 13.05 -9.22 -25.00
C ARG A 437 11.55 -9.03 -24.83
N GLN A 438 10.75 -9.36 -25.84
CA GLN A 438 9.31 -9.15 -25.83
C GLN A 438 8.58 -10.21 -25.01
N ASN A 439 7.50 -9.80 -24.34
CA ASN A 439 6.61 -10.68 -23.58
C ASN A 439 7.32 -11.48 -22.48
N LEU A 440 8.40 -10.93 -21.91
CA LEU A 440 9.10 -11.51 -20.78
C LEU A 440 8.73 -10.80 -19.48
N ASN A 441 8.49 -11.58 -18.43
CA ASN A 441 8.31 -11.04 -17.09
C ASN A 441 9.68 -10.88 -16.41
N PRO A 442 10.10 -9.66 -16.02
CA PRO A 442 11.34 -9.41 -15.29
C PRO A 442 11.51 -10.30 -14.05
N ALA A 443 10.42 -10.58 -13.33
CA ALA A 443 10.44 -11.43 -12.14
C ALA A 443 10.79 -12.88 -12.45
N ASP A 444 10.54 -13.36 -13.67
CA ASP A 444 10.96 -14.70 -14.10
C ASP A 444 12.41 -14.74 -14.56
N LEU A 445 12.88 -13.68 -15.22
CA LEU A 445 14.29 -13.51 -15.60
C LEU A 445 15.22 -13.38 -14.39
N ALA A 446 14.73 -12.81 -13.28
CA ALA A 446 15.48 -12.72 -12.02
C ALA A 446 15.63 -14.06 -11.28
N LYS A 447 14.91 -15.12 -11.68
CA LYS A 447 14.94 -16.45 -11.01
C LYS A 447 16.05 -17.37 -11.53
N THR A 448 16.73 -17.01 -12.61
CA THR A 448 17.82 -17.81 -13.18
C THR A 448 19.00 -17.90 -12.21
N LYS A 449 19.80 -18.96 -12.37
CA LYS A 449 21.03 -19.15 -11.59
C LYS A 449 22.07 -18.13 -12.00
N TRP A 450 22.18 -17.80 -13.29
CA TRP A 450 23.09 -16.78 -13.79
C TRP A 450 22.84 -15.42 -13.13
N PHE A 451 21.60 -14.94 -13.11
CA PHE A 451 21.25 -13.66 -12.51
C PHE A 451 21.61 -13.64 -11.02
N LYS A 452 21.17 -14.66 -10.27
CA LYS A 452 21.48 -14.79 -8.85
C LYS A 452 22.99 -14.79 -8.59
N ALA A 453 23.76 -15.59 -9.33
CA ALA A 453 25.20 -15.68 -9.17
C ALA A 453 25.90 -14.34 -9.41
N LYS A 454 25.43 -13.57 -10.39
CA LYS A 454 25.98 -12.25 -10.70
C LYS A 454 25.68 -11.20 -9.64
N ILE A 455 24.46 -11.18 -9.09
CA ILE A 455 24.17 -10.28 -7.97
C ILE A 455 24.95 -10.68 -6.71
N GLU A 456 25.08 -11.98 -6.42
CA GLU A 456 25.93 -12.44 -5.31
C GLU A 456 27.41 -12.09 -5.50
N GLU A 457 27.92 -12.06 -6.73
CA GLU A 457 29.27 -11.60 -7.04
C GLU A 457 29.45 -10.12 -6.71
N VAL A 458 28.47 -9.27 -7.06
CA VAL A 458 28.48 -7.83 -6.76
C VAL A 458 28.52 -7.57 -5.26
N LEU A 459 27.75 -8.31 -4.46
CA LEU A 459 27.69 -8.13 -2.99
C LEU A 459 28.91 -8.67 -2.24
N LYS A 460 29.79 -9.43 -2.91
CA LYS A 460 31.03 -9.98 -2.33
C LYS A 460 32.25 -9.07 -2.56
N LYS A 461 32.14 -8.07 -3.45
CA LYS A 461 33.19 -7.09 -3.74
C LYS A 461 33.21 -6.01 -2.66
#